data_AF-A0A9C7Z851-F1
#
_entry.id   AF-A0A9C7Z851-F1
#
_cell.length_a   1.000
_cell.length_b   1.000
_cell.length_c   1.000
_cell.angle_alpha   90.00
_cell.angle_beta   90.00
_cell.angle_gamma   90.00
#
_symmetry.space_group_name_H-M   'P 1'
#
loop_
_entity.id
_entity.type
_entity.pdbx_description
1 polymer ?
#
loop_
_entity_poly.entity_id
_entity_poly.type
_entity_poly.pdbx_seq_one_letter_code
_entity_poly.pdbx_strand_id
1 'polypeptide(L)' 'MQRELLIAKRKKAKELQQKGWSIDKIARHLVSSWRSVSRWIEM' A
#
# COMPACT_ATOMS: atom_id res chain seq x y z
N MET A 1 -16.24 2.48 -7.63
CA MET A 1 -15.73 3.36 -6.57
C MET A 1 -14.83 2.67 -5.53
N GLN A 2 -15.34 1.90 -4.56
CA GLN A 2 -14.48 1.34 -3.48
C GLN A 2 -13.42 0.35 -4.00
N ARG A 3 -13.76 -0.46 -5.01
CA ARG A 3 -12.85 -1.47 -5.59
C ARG A 3 -11.70 -0.81 -6.37
N GLU A 4 -11.97 0.27 -7.09
CA GLU A 4 -10.98 1.03 -7.85
C GLU A 4 -10.00 1.76 -6.93
N LEU A 5 -10.53 2.37 -5.87
CA LEU A 5 -9.72 2.98 -4.81
C LEU A 5 -8.77 1.95 -4.17
N LEU A 6 -9.26 0.74 -3.91
CA LEU A 6 -8.44 -0.33 -3.35
C LEU A 6 -7.32 -0.76 -4.31
N ILE A 7 -7.63 -0.92 -5.60
CA ILE A 7 -6.64 -1.25 -6.63
C ILE A 7 -5.60 -0.13 -6.77
N ALA A 8 -6.02 1.13 -6.74
CA ALA A 8 -5.12 2.27 -6.77
C ALA A 8 -4.17 2.29 -5.56
N LYS A 9 -4.69 2.06 -4.34
CA LYS A 9 -3.87 1.94 -3.13
C LYS A 9 -2.85 0.79 -3.21
N ARG A 10 -3.25 -0.37 -3.74
CA ARG A 10 -2.35 -1.52 -3.95
C ARG A 10 -1.20 -1.18 -4.91
N LYS A 11 -1.52 -0.60 -6.06
CA LYS A 11 -0.51 -0.15 -7.04
C LYS A 11 0.45 0.86 -6.41
N LYS A 12 -0.10 1.84 -5.68
CA LYS A 12 0.70 2.86 -5.01
C LYS A 12 1.60 2.30 -3.90
N ALA A 13 1.12 1.32 -3.14
CA ALA A 13 1.93 0.64 -2.13
C ALA A 13 3.17 -0.03 -2.73
N LYS A 14 3.00 -0.77 -3.84
CA LYS A 14 4.12 -1.40 -4.57
C LYS A 14 5.10 -0.35 -5.12
N GLU A 15 4.60 0.73 -5.72
CA GLU A 15 5.44 1.83 -6.23
C GLU A 15 6.29 2.47 -5.11
N LEU A 16 5.69 2.71 -3.93
CA LEU A 16 6.40 3.30 -2.79
C LEU A 16 7.43 2.33 -2.19
N GLN A 17 7.12 1.03 -2.14
CA GLN A 17 8.07 0.02 -1.71
C GLN A 17 9.28 -0.06 -2.65
N GLN A 18 9.06 -0.01 -3.97
CA GLN A 18 10.15 0.05 -4.96
C GLN A 18 11.03 1.30 -4.80
N LYS A 19 10.46 2.40 -4.31
CA LYS A 19 11.19 3.63 -3.91
C LYS A 19 11.92 3.51 -2.57
N GLY A 20 11.91 2.33 -1.93
CA GLY A 20 12.60 2.06 -0.67
C GLY A 20 11.85 2.50 0.58
N TRP A 21 10.54 2.78 0.49
CA TRP A 21 9.77 3.15 1.68
C TRP A 21 9.48 1.93 2.56
N SER A 22 9.53 2.12 3.88
CA SER A 22 9.09 1.11 4.84
C SER A 22 7.57 0.93 4.82
N ILE A 23 7.10 -0.29 5.11
CA ILE A 23 5.67 -0.64 5.13
C ILE A 23 4.89 0.28 6.09
N ASP A 24 5.47 0.62 7.24
CA ASP A 24 4.87 1.54 8.22
C ASP A 24 4.61 2.94 7.65
N LYS A 25 5.61 3.49 6.93
CA LYS A 25 5.50 4.80 6.28
C LYS A 25 4.43 4.77 5.19
N ILE A 26 4.34 3.68 4.43
CA ILE A 26 3.32 3.47 3.39
C ILE A 26 1.92 3.35 4.01
N ALA A 27 1.79 2.59 5.10
CA ALA A 27 0.52 2.40 5.81
C ALA A 27 -0.06 3.71 6.32
N ARG A 28 0.78 4.56 6.93
CA ARG A 28 0.39 5.92 7.34
C ARG A 28 0.02 6.80 6.15
N HIS A 29 0.81 6.77 5.06
CA HIS A 29 0.56 7.58 3.87
C HIS A 29 -0.75 7.19 3.14
N LEU A 30 -1.05 5.89 3.04
CA LEU A 30 -2.24 5.37 2.36
C LEU A 30 -3.47 5.26 3.26
N VAL A 31 -3.35 5.69 4.53
CA VAL A 31 -4.38 5.56 5.57
C VAL A 31 -4.93 4.14 5.56
N SER A 32 -4.05 3.18 5.76
CA SER A 32 -4.32 1.75 5.69
C SER A 32 -3.56 1.01 6.78
N SER A 33 -4.05 -0.15 7.20
CA SER A 33 -3.33 -0.93 8.22
C SER A 33 -2.01 -1.47 7.67
N TRP A 34 -1.01 -1.59 8.54
CA TRP A 34 0.28 -2.22 8.20
C TRP A 34 0.10 -3.60 7.58
N ARG A 35 -0.78 -4.42 8.16
CA ARG A 35 -1.09 -5.77 7.68
C ARG A 35 -1.69 -5.77 6.27
N SER A 36 -2.58 -4.82 5.97
CA SER A 36 -3.15 -4.66 4.62
C SER A 36 -2.07 -4.33 3.61
N VAL A 37 -1.19 -3.38 3.92
CA VAL A 37 -0.11 -2.96 3.02
C VAL A 37 0.91 -4.08 2.81
N SER A 38 1.32 -4.78 3.88
CA SER A 38 2.20 -5.95 3.78
C SER A 38 1.63 -6.98 2.80
N ARG A 39 0.35 -7.33 2.97
CA ARG A 39 -0.33 -8.31 2.11
C ARG A 39 -0.43 -7.85 0.64
N TRP A 40 -0.54 -6.55 0.39
CA TRP A 40 -0.59 -6.00 -0.99
C TRP A 40 0.77 -6.01 -1.69
N ILE A 41 1.85 -5.96 -0.90
CA ILE A 41 3.22 -6.01 -1.40
C ILE A 41 3.64 -7.47 -1.67
N GLU A 42 3.25 -8.39 -0.78
CA GLU A 42 3.55 -9.83 -0.89
C GLU A 42 2.71 -10.56 -1.97
N MET A 43 1.48 -10.10 -2.23
CA MET A 43 0.67 -10.56 -3.39
C MET A 43 1.17 -9.94 -4.68
#